data_AF-A0A093XPZ8-F1
#
_entry.id   AF-A0A093XPZ8-F1
#
_cell.length_a   1.000
_cell.length_b   1.000
_cell.length_c   1.000
_cell.angle_alpha   90.00
_cell.angle_beta   90.00
_cell.angle_gamma   90.00
#
_symmetry.space_group_name_H-M   'P 1'
#
loop_
_entity.id
_entity.type
_entity.pdbx_description
1 polymer ?
#
loop_
_entity_poly.entity_id
_entity_poly.type
_entity_poly.pdbx_seq_one_letter_code
_entity_poly.pdbx_strand_id
1 'polypeptide(L)'
;MVRWDSPLFTVGWEDEEVDYEGIKEALMGGGVVRPNAATLPTKHAEEGYLYKLDRETQAVVTKILEWVKDHEGEEGGVIDMEEEAQRKVRLAGKKGRRDDDEGEEGGGLELALPQVKLGVPVLQRLRRQYIQLQRLETGGAGRVREGFIGFLNAAFEEM
;
A
#
# COMPACT_ATOMS: atom_id res chain seq x y z
N MET A 1 18.24 19.81 6.13
CA MET A 1 17.36 20.19 5.00
C MET A 1 17.89 21.50 4.44
N VAL A 2 18.26 21.53 3.17
CA VAL A 2 18.82 22.74 2.52
C VAL A 2 17.68 23.75 2.36
N ARG A 3 17.90 25.01 2.77
CA ARG A 3 16.89 26.07 2.59
C ARG A 3 16.76 26.38 1.11
N TRP A 4 15.56 26.69 0.64
CA TRP A 4 15.32 27.02 -0.78
C TRP A 4 16.10 28.26 -1.27
N ASP A 5 16.62 29.06 -0.33
CA ASP A 5 17.36 30.30 -0.56
C ASP A 5 18.87 30.16 -0.26
N SER A 6 19.38 28.93 -0.05
CA SER A 6 20.83 28.77 0.13
C SER A 6 21.53 28.75 -1.23
N PRO A 7 22.69 29.43 -1.38
CA PRO A 7 23.43 29.46 -2.63
C PRO A 7 23.95 28.07 -3.02
N LEU A 8 23.97 27.76 -4.33
CA LEU A 8 24.48 26.50 -4.88
C LEU A 8 26.02 26.43 -4.82
N PHE A 9 26.68 27.57 -5.02
CA PHE A 9 28.12 27.76 -4.89
C PHE A 9 28.38 29.04 -4.11
N THR A 10 29.46 29.06 -3.32
CA THR A 10 29.95 30.25 -2.63
C THR A 10 31.27 30.67 -3.24
N VAL A 11 31.37 31.90 -3.74
CA VAL A 11 32.59 32.47 -4.31
C VAL A 11 33.17 33.44 -3.30
N GLY A 12 34.42 33.20 -2.87
CA GLY A 12 35.14 34.11 -1.98
C GLY A 12 35.64 35.34 -2.72
N TRP A 13 35.61 36.49 -2.06
CA TRP A 13 36.11 37.74 -2.65
C TRP A 13 37.65 37.79 -2.74
N GLU A 14 38.33 36.95 -1.96
CA GLU A 14 39.79 36.86 -1.87
C GLU A 14 40.36 35.75 -2.78
N ASP A 15 39.51 34.98 -3.45
CA ASP A 15 39.93 33.92 -4.36
C ASP A 15 40.60 34.56 -5.59
N GLU A 16 41.88 34.23 -5.83
CA GLU A 16 42.69 34.81 -6.92
C GLU A 16 42.16 34.40 -8.30
N GLU A 17 41.66 33.16 -8.42
CA GLU A 17 40.95 32.67 -9.60
C GLU A 17 39.74 31.82 -9.19
N VAL A 18 38.63 32.02 -9.89
CA VAL A 18 37.42 31.21 -9.73
C VAL A 18 37.51 30.01 -10.66
N ASP A 19 37.25 28.80 -10.15
CA ASP A 19 37.19 27.58 -10.95
C ASP A 19 35.91 27.52 -11.81
N TYR A 20 35.91 28.28 -12.90
CA TYR A 20 34.77 28.37 -13.82
C TYR A 20 34.44 27.05 -14.51
N GLU A 21 35.44 26.24 -14.84
CA GLU A 21 35.20 24.94 -15.50
C GLU A 21 34.64 23.93 -14.50
N GLY A 22 35.09 23.91 -13.25
CA GLY A 22 34.49 23.08 -12.20
C GLY A 22 33.02 23.43 -11.92
N ILE A 23 32.68 24.72 -11.86
CA ILE A 23 31.29 25.18 -11.69
C ILE A 23 30.44 24.77 -12.90
N LYS A 24 30.96 24.98 -14.11
CA LYS A 24 30.27 24.67 -15.37
C LYS A 24 30.03 23.18 -15.53
N GLU A 25 31.00 22.35 -15.19
CA GLU A 25 30.88 20.89 -15.19
C GLU A 25 29.89 20.42 -14.11
N ALA A 26 29.88 21.01 -12.92
CA ALA A 26 28.90 20.67 -11.89
C ALA A 26 27.46 21.04 -12.32
N LEU A 27 27.30 22.09 -13.12
CA LEU A 27 25.99 22.59 -13.56
C LEU A 27 25.45 21.85 -14.79
N MET A 28 26.32 21.45 -15.72
CA MET A 28 25.92 20.79 -16.98
C MET A 28 26.26 19.31 -17.07
N GLY A 29 27.28 18.85 -16.34
CA GLY A 29 27.74 17.45 -16.31
C GLY A 29 26.94 16.57 -15.34
N GLY A 30 26.02 17.15 -14.58
CA GLY A 30 25.13 16.40 -13.69
C GLY A 30 24.23 15.42 -14.46
N GLY A 31 24.20 14.16 -14.01
CA GLY A 31 23.32 13.13 -14.56
C GLY A 31 21.84 13.51 -14.50
N VAL A 32 21.00 12.75 -15.21
CA VAL A 32 19.55 12.99 -15.37
C VAL A 32 18.90 13.49 -14.07
N VAL A 33 18.50 14.76 -14.08
CA VAL A 33 17.83 15.40 -12.95
C VAL A 33 16.56 14.62 -12.67
N ARG A 34 16.46 14.03 -11.48
CA ARG A 34 15.22 13.36 -11.06
C ARG A 34 14.09 14.41 -11.10
N PRO A 35 13.04 14.19 -11.91
CA PRO A 35 11.93 15.13 -11.96
C PRO A 35 11.36 15.33 -10.56
N ASN A 36 11.00 16.57 -10.24
CA ASN A 36 10.38 16.87 -8.96
C ASN A 36 9.10 16.02 -8.80
N ALA A 37 8.84 15.56 -7.57
CA ALA A 37 7.69 14.68 -7.30
C ALA A 37 6.34 15.28 -7.75
N ALA A 38 6.25 16.61 -7.87
CA ALA A 38 5.08 17.33 -8.35
C ALA A 38 4.82 17.20 -9.87
N THR A 39 5.82 16.86 -10.69
CA THR A 39 5.65 16.68 -12.15
C THR A 39 5.48 15.22 -12.56
N LEU A 40 5.66 14.28 -11.63
CA LEU A 40 5.36 12.88 -11.89
C LEU A 40 3.84 12.71 -12.02
N PRO A 41 3.33 12.19 -13.14
CA PRO A 41 1.90 11.94 -13.27
C PRO A 41 1.49 10.90 -12.24
N THR A 42 0.61 11.30 -11.32
CA THR A 42 -0.01 10.36 -10.39
C THR A 42 -0.97 9.47 -11.18
N LYS A 43 -0.87 8.15 -10.99
CA LYS A 43 -1.84 7.23 -11.58
C LYS A 43 -3.22 7.57 -11.03
N HIS A 44 -4.13 8.02 -11.89
CA HIS A 44 -5.50 8.31 -11.50
C HIS A 44 -6.13 7.03 -10.92
N ALA A 45 -6.50 7.07 -9.65
CA ALA A 45 -7.32 6.03 -9.06
C ALA A 45 -8.72 6.09 -9.66
N GLU A 46 -9.37 4.93 -9.80
CA GLU A 46 -10.79 4.87 -10.13
C GLU A 46 -11.63 5.68 -9.13
N GLU A 47 -12.74 6.23 -9.59
CA GLU A 47 -13.69 6.94 -8.72
C GLU A 47 -14.13 6.04 -7.55
N GLY A 48 -14.02 6.56 -6.33
CA GLY A 48 -14.38 5.84 -5.11
C GLY A 48 -13.37 4.79 -4.63
N TYR A 49 -12.18 4.68 -5.23
CA TYR A 49 -11.15 3.71 -4.81
C TYR A 49 -10.81 3.78 -3.33
N LEU A 50 -10.56 4.98 -2.77
CA LEU A 50 -10.21 5.12 -1.35
C LEU A 50 -11.31 4.64 -0.40
N TYR A 51 -12.58 4.81 -0.80
CA TYR A 51 -13.72 4.32 -0.04
C TYR A 51 -13.78 2.78 -0.10
N LYS A 52 -13.61 2.18 -1.29
CA LYS A 52 -13.52 0.72 -1.45
C LYS A 52 -12.36 0.16 -0.61
N LEU A 53 -11.19 0.80 -0.67
CA LEU A 53 -9.99 0.46 0.09
C LEU A 53 -10.24 0.43 1.60
N ASP A 54 -10.78 1.51 2.17
CA ASP A 54 -11.06 1.59 3.60
C ASP A 54 -12.10 0.55 4.04
N ARG A 55 -13.17 0.39 3.24
CA ARG A 55 -14.24 -0.57 3.53
C ARG A 55 -13.75 -2.01 3.52
N GLU A 56 -13.00 -2.41 2.50
CA GLU A 56 -12.50 -3.79 2.36
C GLU A 56 -11.45 -4.10 3.43
N THR A 57 -10.50 -3.20 3.69
CA THR A 57 -9.50 -3.40 4.75
C THR A 57 -10.13 -3.46 6.14
N GLN A 58 -11.14 -2.63 6.42
CA GLN A 58 -11.86 -2.68 7.69
C GLN A 58 -12.65 -3.98 7.85
N ALA A 59 -13.25 -4.52 6.77
CA ALA A 59 -13.95 -5.80 6.81
C ALA A 59 -13.01 -6.95 7.21
N VAL A 60 -11.81 -6.98 6.64
CA VAL A 60 -10.77 -7.96 7.01
C VAL A 60 -10.38 -7.83 8.48
N VAL A 61 -10.11 -6.61 8.96
CA VAL A 61 -9.75 -6.37 10.38
C VAL A 61 -10.86 -6.82 11.33
N THR A 62 -12.12 -6.51 11.02
CA THR A 62 -13.27 -6.94 11.83
C THR A 62 -13.32 -8.46 11.92
N LYS A 63 -13.14 -9.17 10.80
CA LYS A 63 -13.15 -10.63 10.78
C LYS A 63 -12.01 -11.27 11.58
N ILE A 64 -10.82 -10.68 11.54
CA ILE A 64 -9.69 -11.11 12.40
C ILE A 64 -10.07 -10.96 13.88
N LEU A 65 -10.66 -9.82 14.25
CA LEU A 65 -11.06 -9.57 15.64
C LEU A 65 -12.18 -10.51 16.12
N GLU A 66 -13.14 -10.84 15.25
CA GLU A 66 -14.17 -11.84 15.54
C GLU A 66 -13.55 -13.22 15.75
N TRP A 67 -12.64 -13.64 14.87
CA TRP A 67 -11.94 -14.91 15.00
C TRP A 67 -11.12 -15.00 16.31
N VAL A 68 -10.36 -13.95 16.63
CA VAL A 68 -9.55 -13.86 17.87
C VAL A 68 -10.43 -13.93 19.13
N LYS A 69 -11.66 -13.42 19.06
CA LYS A 69 -12.61 -13.49 20.15
C LYS A 69 -13.18 -14.91 20.32
N ASP A 70 -13.47 -15.60 19.22
CA ASP A 70 -14.02 -16.94 19.24
C ASP A 70 -12.97 -18.01 19.63
N HIS A 71 -11.68 -17.72 19.41
CA HIS A 71 -10.54 -18.59 19.73
C HIS A 71 -9.68 -17.98 20.85
N GLU A 72 -10.33 -17.58 21.95
CA GLU A 72 -9.65 -16.95 23.08
C GLU A 72 -8.65 -17.92 23.75
N GLY A 73 -7.35 -17.64 23.59
CA GLY A 73 -6.27 -18.44 24.19
C GLY A 73 -5.53 -19.34 23.22
N GLU A 74 -6.00 -19.48 21.97
CA GLU A 74 -5.25 -20.10 20.89
C GLU A 74 -4.39 -19.04 20.18
N GLU A 75 -3.12 -19.37 19.93
CA GLU A 75 -2.17 -18.51 19.22
C GLU A 75 -1.95 -19.07 17.81
N GLY A 76 -2.02 -18.21 16.79
CA GLY A 76 -1.96 -18.61 15.39
C GLY A 76 -3.30 -19.13 14.84
N GLY A 77 -3.33 -19.52 13.57
CA GLY A 77 -4.53 -20.02 12.89
C GLY A 77 -4.57 -19.62 11.42
N VAL A 78 -5.45 -20.26 10.63
CA VAL A 78 -5.70 -19.86 9.24
C VAL A 78 -7.15 -19.45 9.11
N ILE A 79 -7.39 -18.21 8.66
CA ILE A 79 -8.71 -17.71 8.35
C ILE A 79 -8.92 -17.78 6.84
N ASP A 80 -9.89 -18.56 6.41
CA ASP A 80 -10.37 -18.57 5.03
C ASP A 80 -11.28 -17.36 4.79
N MET A 81 -10.85 -16.44 3.91
CA MET A 81 -11.60 -15.24 3.53
C MET A 81 -12.48 -15.44 2.29
N GLU A 82 -12.52 -16.66 1.72
CA GLU A 82 -13.22 -17.01 0.49
C GLU A 82 -14.74 -17.12 0.68
N GLU A 83 -15.22 -17.74 1.76
CA GLU A 83 -16.66 -17.95 1.99
C GLU A 83 -17.47 -16.64 2.00
N GLU A 84 -16.92 -15.55 2.54
CA GLU A 84 -17.61 -14.26 2.59
C GLU A 84 -17.66 -13.55 1.23
N ALA A 85 -16.60 -13.67 0.43
CA ALA A 85 -16.59 -13.15 -0.94
C ALA A 85 -17.72 -13.80 -1.74
N GLN A 86 -17.78 -15.14 -1.68
CA GLN A 86 -18.80 -15.92 -2.37
C GLN A 86 -20.22 -15.71 -1.78
N ARG A 87 -20.37 -15.47 -0.47
CA ARG A 87 -21.66 -15.19 0.17
C ARG A 87 -22.23 -13.82 -0.23
N LYS A 88 -21.40 -12.78 -0.35
CA LYS A 88 -21.83 -11.46 -0.88
C LYS A 88 -22.26 -11.56 -2.34
N VAL A 89 -21.55 -12.32 -3.18
CA VAL A 89 -21.95 -12.58 -4.58
C VAL A 89 -23.28 -13.32 -4.66
N ARG A 90 -23.50 -14.32 -3.81
CA ARG A 90 -24.77 -15.09 -3.74
C ARG A 90 -25.93 -14.23 -3.24
N LEU A 91 -25.72 -13.35 -2.25
CA LEU A 91 -26.76 -12.48 -1.68
C LEU A 91 -27.08 -11.28 -2.59
N ALA A 92 -26.14 -10.80 -3.39
CA ALA A 92 -26.30 -9.66 -4.30
C ALA A 92 -27.25 -9.92 -5.49
N GLY A 93 -27.71 -11.17 -5.67
CA GLY A 93 -28.74 -11.50 -6.65
C GLY A 93 -28.22 -11.50 -8.08
N LYS A 94 -28.26 -12.68 -8.71
CA LYS A 94 -27.98 -12.90 -10.13
C LYS A 94 -28.97 -12.10 -11.00
N LYS A 95 -28.65 -10.84 -11.32
CA LYS A 95 -29.36 -10.04 -12.33
C LYS A 95 -28.38 -9.62 -13.41
N GLY A 96 -28.26 -10.45 -14.42
CA GLY A 96 -27.46 -10.17 -15.62
C GLY A 96 -27.02 -11.47 -16.28
N ARG A 97 -27.12 -11.53 -17.60
CA ARG A 97 -27.09 -12.73 -18.44
C ARG A 97 -25.85 -12.63 -19.33
N ARG A 98 -25.07 -13.74 -19.40
CA ARG A 98 -24.08 -14.09 -20.46
C ARG A 98 -22.87 -13.15 -20.57
N ASP A 99 -21.64 -13.55 -20.81
CA ASP A 99 -20.95 -14.81 -21.17
C ASP A 99 -19.53 -14.73 -20.56
N ASP A 100 -18.86 -15.86 -20.41
CA ASP A 100 -17.40 -16.03 -20.24
C ASP A 100 -16.71 -15.19 -19.15
N ASP A 101 -16.75 -15.67 -17.90
CA ASP A 101 -15.71 -15.33 -16.91
C ASP A 101 -15.18 -16.67 -16.40
N GLU A 102 -14.05 -17.07 -16.99
CA GLU A 102 -13.27 -18.22 -16.55
C GLU A 102 -13.02 -18.05 -15.05
N GLY A 103 -13.34 -19.09 -14.27
CA GLY A 103 -13.09 -19.08 -12.84
C GLY A 103 -11.59 -18.92 -12.59
N GLU A 104 -11.15 -17.68 -12.39
CA GLU A 104 -9.79 -17.37 -11.99
C GLU A 104 -9.59 -17.85 -10.54
N GLU A 105 -8.53 -18.63 -10.38
CA GLU A 105 -8.16 -19.41 -9.21
C GLU A 105 -8.20 -18.57 -7.91
N GLY A 106 -9.04 -19.00 -6.97
CA GLY A 106 -9.24 -18.39 -5.64
C GLY A 106 -8.05 -18.58 -4.69
N GLY A 107 -6.84 -18.20 -5.10
CA GLY A 107 -5.60 -18.46 -4.34
C GLY A 107 -5.13 -17.35 -3.39
N GLY A 108 -5.91 -16.28 -3.19
CA GLY A 108 -5.43 -15.05 -2.51
C GLY A 108 -6.11 -14.69 -1.20
N LEU A 109 -6.91 -15.59 -0.62
CA LEU A 109 -7.84 -15.29 0.47
C LEU A 109 -7.51 -16.01 1.78
N GLU A 110 -6.40 -16.75 1.85
CA GLU A 110 -5.93 -17.39 3.07
C GLU A 110 -5.11 -16.40 3.91
N LEU A 111 -5.55 -16.14 5.13
CA LEU A 111 -4.84 -15.31 6.10
C LEU A 111 -4.26 -16.18 7.21
N ALA A 112 -2.93 -16.22 7.31
CA ALA A 112 -2.23 -16.92 8.38
C ALA A 112 -1.99 -15.96 9.56
N LEU A 113 -2.50 -16.31 10.73
CA LEU A 113 -2.33 -15.50 11.94
C LEU A 113 -0.99 -15.82 12.63
N PRO A 114 -0.32 -14.81 13.21
CA PRO A 114 0.92 -15.01 13.95
C PRO A 114 0.64 -15.71 15.29
N GLN A 115 1.67 -16.36 15.84
CA GLN A 115 1.64 -16.95 17.18
C GLN A 115 1.82 -15.88 18.28
N VAL A 116 1.19 -14.71 18.08
CA VAL A 116 1.27 -13.55 18.97
C VAL A 116 -0.12 -12.97 19.12
N LYS A 117 -0.46 -12.51 20.32
CA LYS A 117 -1.76 -11.89 20.60
C LYS A 117 -1.96 -10.62 19.74
N LEU A 118 -2.88 -10.71 18.79
CA LEU A 118 -3.27 -9.59 17.94
C LEU A 118 -4.26 -8.68 18.68
N GLY A 119 -3.78 -7.50 19.09
CA GLY A 119 -4.64 -6.45 19.63
C GLY A 119 -5.23 -5.55 18.55
N VAL A 120 -6.40 -4.94 18.85
CA VAL A 120 -7.01 -3.88 18.03
C VAL A 120 -6.00 -2.78 17.61
N PRO A 121 -5.11 -2.29 18.49
CA PRO A 121 -4.16 -1.24 18.10
C PRO A 121 -3.17 -1.67 17.01
N VAL A 122 -2.73 -2.93 17.03
CA VAL A 122 -1.76 -3.48 16.07
C VAL A 122 -2.41 -3.60 14.69
N LEU A 123 -3.60 -4.22 14.61
CA LEU A 123 -4.34 -4.36 13.35
C LEU A 123 -4.71 -3.00 12.75
N GLN A 124 -5.14 -2.04 13.59
CA GLN A 124 -5.44 -0.69 13.13
C GLN A 124 -4.20 0.07 12.64
N ARG A 125 -3.01 -0.20 13.22
CA ARG A 125 -1.74 0.35 12.72
C ARG A 125 -1.38 -0.23 11.36
N LEU A 126 -1.43 -1.56 11.20
CA LEU A 126 -1.16 -2.25 9.93
C LEU A 126 -2.10 -1.76 8.82
N ARG A 127 -3.40 -1.61 9.13
CA ARG A 127 -4.37 -1.02 8.19
C ARG A 127 -3.96 0.38 7.73
N ARG A 128 -3.58 1.28 8.65
CA ARG A 128 -3.16 2.65 8.31
C ARG A 128 -1.90 2.66 7.46
N GLN A 129 -0.93 1.78 7.74
CA GLN A 129 0.29 1.63 6.95
C GLN A 129 -0.04 1.22 5.51
N TYR A 130 -0.89 0.21 5.34
CA TYR A 130 -1.33 -0.23 4.02
C TYR A 130 -2.08 0.86 3.26
N ILE A 131 -3.01 1.59 3.90
CA ILE A 131 -3.73 2.71 3.26
C ILE A 131 -2.76 3.82 2.83
N GLN A 132 -1.71 4.12 3.61
CA GLN A 132 -0.70 5.10 3.23
C GLN A 132 0.10 4.65 2.00
N LEU A 133 0.45 3.37 1.92
CA LEU A 133 1.15 2.79 0.77
C LEU A 133 0.28 2.87 -0.50
N GLN A 134 -0.99 2.48 -0.41
CA GLN A 134 -1.93 2.49 -1.54
C GLN A 134 -2.30 3.90 -2.04
N ARG A 135 -2.10 4.93 -1.21
CA ARG A 135 -2.23 6.34 -1.66
C ARG A 135 -1.09 6.76 -2.58
N LEU A 136 0.08 6.13 -2.46
CA LEU A 136 1.22 6.35 -3.34
C LEU A 136 1.16 5.46 -4.58
N GLU A 137 0.66 4.22 -4.41
CA GLU A 137 0.62 3.20 -5.45
C GLU A 137 -0.81 2.70 -5.67
N THR A 138 -1.60 3.43 -6.46
CA THR A 138 -3.02 3.11 -6.75
C THR A 138 -3.22 1.90 -7.69
N GLY A 139 -2.16 1.11 -7.96
CA GLY A 139 -2.05 0.14 -9.05
C GLY A 139 -2.82 -1.17 -8.91
N GLY A 140 -3.80 -1.29 -8.00
CA GLY A 140 -4.45 -2.56 -7.66
C GLY A 140 -5.94 -2.47 -7.34
N ALA A 141 -6.67 -1.53 -7.97
CA ALA A 141 -8.07 -1.23 -7.65
C ALA A 141 -9.02 -2.45 -7.65
N GLY A 142 -8.74 -3.46 -8.46
CA GLY A 142 -9.55 -4.68 -8.54
C GLY A 142 -9.30 -5.72 -7.45
N ARG A 143 -8.13 -5.69 -6.77
CA ARG A 143 -7.68 -6.74 -5.83
C ARG A 143 -7.24 -6.19 -4.48
N VAL A 144 -8.04 -5.25 -3.95
CA VAL A 144 -7.76 -4.58 -2.68
C VAL A 144 -7.66 -5.56 -1.52
N ARG A 145 -8.56 -6.55 -1.49
CA ARG A 145 -8.67 -7.51 -0.39
C ARG A 145 -7.49 -8.48 -0.40
N GLU A 146 -7.20 -9.07 -1.55
CA GLU A 146 -6.08 -9.99 -1.77
C GLU A 146 -4.75 -9.28 -1.48
N GLY A 147 -4.60 -8.04 -1.96
CA GLY A 147 -3.40 -7.23 -1.68
C GLY A 147 -3.22 -6.94 -0.19
N PHE A 148 -4.31 -6.70 0.55
CA PHE A 148 -4.24 -6.48 1.99
C PHE A 148 -3.94 -7.77 2.76
N ILE A 149 -4.53 -8.89 2.36
CA ILE A 149 -4.24 -10.21 2.96
C ILE A 149 -2.78 -10.59 2.74
N GLY A 150 -2.26 -10.42 1.52
CA GLY A 150 -0.84 -10.62 1.23
C GLY A 150 0.07 -9.71 2.06
N PHE A 151 -0.30 -8.43 2.22
CA PHE A 151 0.43 -7.51 3.11
C PHE A 151 0.40 -7.96 4.56
N LEU A 152 -0.74 -8.43 5.07
CA LEU A 152 -0.86 -8.92 6.44
C LEU A 152 -0.04 -10.20 6.65
N ASN A 153 -0.11 -11.17 5.74
CA ASN A 153 0.70 -12.39 5.82
C ASN A 153 2.19 -12.05 5.88
N ALA A 154 2.69 -11.17 5.00
CA ALA A 154 4.07 -10.71 5.05
C ALA A 154 4.42 -10.01 6.37
N ALA A 155 3.54 -9.14 6.86
CA ALA A 155 3.76 -8.44 8.13
C ALA A 155 3.70 -9.37 9.35
N PHE A 156 2.96 -10.48 9.27
CA PHE A 156 2.85 -11.47 10.34
C PHE A 156 4.01 -12.47 10.32
N GLU A 157 4.59 -12.77 9.16
CA GLU A 157 5.83 -13.56 9.06
C GLU A 157 7.04 -12.85 9.70
N GLU A 158 7.03 -11.51 9.74
CA GLU A 158 8.09 -10.71 10.37
C GLU A 158 7.96 -10.55 11.90
N MET A 159 6.86 -11.01 12.52
CA MET A 159 6.58 -10.87 13.96
C MET A 159 7.01 -12.09 14.77
#